data_AF-A0A941VF60-F1
#
_entry.id   AF-A0A941VF60-F1
#
_cell.length_a   1.000
_cell.length_b   1.000
_cell.length_c   1.000
_cell.angle_alpha   90.00
_cell.angle_beta   90.00
_cell.angle_gamma   90.00
#
_symmetry.space_group_name_H-M   'P 1'
#
loop_
_entity.id
_entity.type
_entity.pdbx_description
1 polymer ?
#
loop_
_entity_poly.entity_id
_entity_poly.type
_entity_poly.pdbx_seq_one_letter_code
_entity_poly.pdbx_strand_id
1 'polypeptide(L)'
;MAEPVEVPIGSPARTPWWRNWKVMLPLWIGIGGLVWLGLHFNVDRSVIAGSVLVVGLLSNAFAWLLGIIALVPVIGPIVVKVLSIGFIWLLNAVGYLVSYIAIRRGYSKDVLTYRGITIATIIGIVIGFVLGKLL
;
A
#
# COMPACT_ATOMS: atom_id res chain seq x y z
N MET A 1 19.89 48.15 -7.28
CA MET A 1 19.20 47.18 -8.15
C MET A 1 19.84 45.83 -7.89
N ALA A 2 19.14 44.93 -7.19
CA ALA A 2 19.61 43.58 -6.95
C ALA A 2 19.02 42.70 -8.07
N GLU A 3 19.88 42.00 -8.80
CA GLU A 3 19.44 41.06 -9.82
C GLU A 3 18.74 39.85 -9.15
N PRO A 4 17.60 39.38 -9.69
CA PRO A 4 16.95 38.20 -9.16
C PRO A 4 17.82 36.97 -9.48
N VAL A 5 18.31 36.31 -8.44
CA VAL A 5 19.01 35.03 -8.52
C VAL A 5 18.04 33.98 -9.07
N GLU A 6 18.22 33.59 -10.33
CA GLU A 6 17.51 32.46 -10.93
C GLU A 6 17.94 31.18 -10.22
N VAL A 7 17.06 30.67 -9.34
CA VAL A 7 17.24 29.36 -8.72
C VAL A 7 16.98 28.31 -9.80
N PRO A 8 17.95 27.46 -10.17
CA PRO A 8 17.70 26.38 -11.10
C PRO A 8 16.78 25.38 -10.40
N ILE A 9 15.50 25.36 -10.79
CA ILE A 9 14.56 24.33 -10.35
C ILE A 9 14.96 23.04 -11.07
N GLY A 10 16.02 22.39 -10.59
CA GLY A 10 16.38 21.04 -10.98
C GLY A 10 15.24 20.12 -10.59
N SER A 11 14.34 19.84 -11.54
CA SER A 11 13.38 18.74 -11.41
C SER A 11 14.17 17.51 -10.97
N PRO A 12 13.87 16.87 -9.82
CA PRO A 12 14.54 15.64 -9.45
C PRO A 12 14.30 14.70 -10.61
N ALA A 13 15.37 14.33 -11.32
CA ALA A 13 15.30 13.42 -12.44
C ALA A 13 14.66 12.13 -11.94
N ARG A 14 13.34 12.00 -12.11
CA ARG A 14 12.62 10.76 -11.86
C ARG A 14 13.20 9.79 -12.87
N THR A 15 14.20 9.03 -12.44
CA THR A 15 14.75 7.96 -13.25
C THR A 15 13.57 7.10 -13.68
N PRO A 16 13.37 6.87 -15.00
CA PRO A 16 12.23 6.11 -15.47
C PRO A 16 12.20 4.75 -14.75
N TRP A 17 11.04 4.34 -14.23
CA TRP A 17 10.89 3.10 -13.45
C TRP A 17 11.38 1.84 -14.20
N TRP A 18 11.47 1.92 -15.54
CA TRP A 18 12.03 0.90 -16.43
C TRP A 18 13.54 0.72 -16.31
N ARG A 19 14.28 1.75 -15.86
CA ARG A 19 15.75 1.69 -15.78
C ARG A 19 16.26 0.76 -14.67
N ASN A 20 15.40 0.39 -13.72
CA ASN A 20 15.72 -0.52 -12.62
C ASN A 20 15.58 -2.01 -13.00
N TRP A 21 15.28 -2.33 -14.27
CA TRP A 21 15.14 -3.71 -14.76
C TRP A 21 16.35 -4.61 -14.43
N LYS A 22 17.58 -4.04 -14.42
CA LYS A 22 18.81 -4.77 -14.09
C LYS A 22 18.87 -5.29 -12.65
N VAL A 23 18.14 -4.65 -11.73
CA VAL A 23 18.10 -5.04 -10.30
C VAL A 23 16.83 -5.83 -10.01
N MET A 24 15.69 -5.46 -10.60
CA MET A 24 14.43 -6.16 -10.37
C MET A 24 14.36 -7.54 -11.02
N LEU A 25 14.94 -7.75 -12.21
CA LEU A 25 14.91 -9.07 -12.86
C LEU A 25 15.64 -10.14 -12.03
N PRO A 26 16.89 -9.94 -11.56
CA PRO A 26 17.55 -10.89 -10.66
C PRO A 26 16.79 -11.09 -9.35
N LEU A 27 16.15 -10.04 -8.82
CA LEU A 27 15.37 -10.13 -7.59
C LEU A 27 14.14 -11.03 -7.77
N TRP A 28 13.42 -10.90 -8.89
CA TRP A 28 12.30 -11.80 -9.23
C TRP A 28 12.76 -13.24 -9.46
N ILE A 29 13.92 -13.45 -10.08
CA ILE A 29 14.53 -14.78 -10.23
C ILE A 29 14.90 -15.36 -8.87
N GLY A 30 15.46 -14.56 -7.95
CA GLY A 30 15.79 -14.97 -6.59
C GLY A 30 14.56 -15.35 -5.78
N ILE A 31 13.47 -14.55 -5.86
CA ILE A 31 12.18 -14.88 -5.24
C ILE A 31 11.63 -16.18 -5.83
N GLY A 32 11.64 -16.34 -7.16
CA GLY A 32 11.20 -17.56 -7.84
C GLY A 32 12.01 -18.78 -7.41
N GLY A 33 13.33 -18.64 -7.27
CA GLY A 33 14.23 -19.68 -6.77
C GLY A 33 13.93 -20.08 -5.33
N LEU A 34 13.69 -19.12 -4.44
CA LEU A 34 13.28 -19.38 -3.05
C LEU A 34 11.92 -20.08 -2.97
N VAL A 35 10.96 -19.70 -3.80
CA VAL A 35 9.66 -20.37 -3.89
C VAL A 35 9.82 -21.80 -4.37
N TRP A 36 10.60 -22.01 -5.43
CA TRP A 36 10.87 -23.35 -5.96
C TRP A 36 11.55 -24.24 -4.90
N LEU A 37 12.52 -23.69 -4.17
CA LEU A 37 13.20 -24.38 -3.09
C LEU A 37 12.22 -24.74 -1.95
N GLY A 38 11.36 -23.80 -1.55
CA GLY A 38 10.32 -24.04 -0.55
C GLY A 38 9.35 -25.15 -0.97
N LEU A 39 8.95 -25.18 -2.25
CA LEU A 39 8.10 -26.25 -2.78
C LEU A 39 8.84 -27.60 -2.85
N HIS A 40 10.12 -27.60 -3.21
CA HIS A 40 10.93 -28.83 -3.24
C HIS A 40 11.10 -29.44 -1.84
N PHE A 41 11.27 -28.62 -0.81
CA PHE A 41 11.34 -29.05 0.59
C PHE A 41 9.97 -29.28 1.26
N ASN A 42 8.87 -29.27 0.49
CA ASN A 42 7.50 -29.45 1.02
C ASN A 42 7.12 -28.46 2.13
N VAL A 43 7.67 -27.25 2.09
CA VAL A 43 7.30 -26.18 3.03
C VAL A 43 5.84 -25.82 2.84
N ASP A 44 5.14 -25.57 3.94
CA ASP A 44 3.73 -25.19 3.94
C ASP A 44 3.47 -24.02 2.99
N ARG A 45 2.50 -24.21 2.08
CA ARG A 45 2.14 -23.22 1.06
C ARG A 45 1.76 -21.87 1.65
N SER A 46 1.17 -21.88 2.85
CA SER A 46 0.83 -20.67 3.61
C SER A 46 2.07 -19.89 4.05
N VAL A 47 3.15 -20.59 4.43
CA VAL A 47 4.42 -19.98 4.85
C VAL A 47 5.17 -19.43 3.65
N ILE A 48 5.18 -20.17 2.53
CA ILE A 48 5.74 -19.70 1.26
C ILE A 48 4.99 -18.45 0.79
N ALA A 49 3.65 -18.49 0.77
CA ALA A 49 2.84 -17.34 0.35
C ALA A 49 3.05 -16.12 1.27
N GLY A 50 3.06 -16.33 2.59
CA GLY A 50 3.29 -15.26 3.56
C GLY A 50 4.66 -14.61 3.42
N SER A 51 5.72 -15.42 3.28
CA SER A 51 7.08 -14.91 3.11
C SER A 51 7.27 -14.15 1.79
N VAL A 52 6.74 -14.67 0.68
CA VAL A 52 6.76 -13.97 -0.63
C VAL A 52 6.01 -12.65 -0.57
N LEU A 53 4.84 -12.61 0.09
CA LEU A 53 4.08 -11.39 0.27
C LEU A 53 4.87 -10.33 1.05
N VAL A 54 5.48 -10.72 2.19
CA VAL A 54 6.30 -9.82 3.01
C VAL A 54 7.50 -9.29 2.22
N VAL A 55 8.26 -10.18 1.58
CA VAL A 55 9.44 -9.80 0.79
C VAL A 55 9.03 -8.90 -0.38
N GLY A 56 7.96 -9.24 -1.10
CA GLY A 56 7.50 -8.46 -2.24
C GLY A 56 6.99 -7.06 -1.85
N LEU A 57 6.35 -6.94 -0.68
CA LEU A 57 5.86 -5.66 -0.14
C LEU A 57 7.02 -4.76 0.29
N LEU A 58 8.07 -5.33 0.92
CA LEU A 58 9.22 -4.57 1.41
C LEU A 58 10.19 -4.16 0.30
N SER A 59 10.32 -4.96 -0.78
CA SER A 59 11.37 -4.81 -1.80
C SER A 59 10.97 -3.98 -3.03
N ASN A 60 9.83 -3.30 -3.03
CA ASN A 60 9.25 -2.62 -4.20
C ASN A 60 8.99 -3.56 -5.41
N ALA A 61 9.13 -4.88 -5.26
CA ALA A 61 8.93 -5.85 -6.33
C ALA A 61 7.49 -5.83 -6.87
N PHE A 62 6.49 -5.68 -5.99
CA PHE A 62 5.09 -5.52 -6.40
C PHE A 62 4.85 -4.25 -7.20
N ALA A 63 5.45 -3.12 -6.80
CA ALA A 63 5.27 -1.85 -7.52
C ALA A 63 5.85 -1.93 -8.94
N TRP A 64 6.97 -2.63 -9.12
CA TRP A 64 7.52 -2.88 -10.45
C TRP A 64 6.63 -3.76 -11.29
N LEU A 65 6.15 -4.88 -10.74
CA LEU A 65 5.26 -5.80 -11.44
C LEU A 65 3.97 -5.11 -11.87
N LEU A 66 3.33 -4.37 -10.95
CA LEU A 66 2.17 -3.54 -11.26
C LEU A 66 2.49 -2.48 -12.32
N GLY A 67 3.71 -1.93 -12.29
CA GLY A 67 4.19 -0.97 -13.29
C GLY A 67 4.34 -1.57 -14.70
N ILE A 68 4.68 -2.85 -14.86
CA ILE A 68 4.68 -3.50 -16.18
C ILE A 68 3.25 -3.87 -16.59
N ILE A 69 2.43 -4.33 -15.65
CA ILE A 69 1.02 -4.66 -15.89
C ILE A 69 0.27 -3.40 -16.36
N ALA A 70 0.55 -2.25 -15.75
CA ALA A 70 -0.03 -0.95 -16.09
C ALA A 70 0.35 -0.45 -17.50
N LEU A 71 1.41 -0.98 -18.11
CA LEU A 71 1.75 -0.68 -19.50
C LEU A 71 0.69 -1.21 -20.47
N VAL A 72 -0.04 -2.26 -20.08
CA VAL A 72 -1.15 -2.79 -20.87
C VAL A 72 -2.36 -1.86 -20.71
N PRO A 73 -2.78 -1.12 -21.74
CA PRO A 73 -3.68 0.03 -21.61
C PRO A 73 -5.07 -0.30 -21.08
N VAL A 74 -5.53 -1.55 -21.23
CA VAL A 74 -6.86 -1.99 -20.77
C VAL A 74 -6.78 -2.86 -19.52
N ILE A 75 -5.94 -3.90 -19.54
CA ILE A 75 -5.81 -4.86 -18.44
C ILE A 75 -5.11 -4.22 -17.24
N GLY A 76 -4.12 -3.37 -17.50
CA GLY A 76 -3.29 -2.72 -16.49
C GLY A 76 -4.10 -1.97 -15.44
N PRO A 77 -4.91 -0.97 -15.83
CA PRO A 77 -5.74 -0.21 -14.90
C PRO A 77 -6.74 -1.07 -14.11
N ILE A 78 -7.29 -2.13 -14.71
CA ILE A 78 -8.26 -3.02 -14.06
C ILE A 78 -7.57 -3.84 -12.96
N VAL A 79 -6.44 -4.47 -13.29
CA VAL A 79 -5.69 -5.31 -12.34
C VAL A 79 -5.16 -4.47 -11.17
N VAL A 80 -4.62 -3.27 -11.46
CA VAL A 80 -4.15 -2.36 -10.40
C VAL A 80 -5.29 -1.99 -9.46
N LYS A 81 -6.48 -1.62 -9.98
CA LYS A 81 -7.63 -1.26 -9.14
C LYS A 81 -8.07 -2.41 -8.23
N VAL A 82 -8.20 -3.62 -8.77
CA VAL A 82 -8.64 -4.79 -7.99
C VAL A 82 -7.63 -5.12 -6.88
N LEU A 83 -6.34 -5.13 -7.21
CA LEU A 83 -5.28 -5.38 -6.23
C LEU A 83 -5.17 -4.26 -5.18
N SER A 84 -5.31 -3.00 -5.59
CA SER A 84 -5.31 -1.87 -4.66
C SER A 84 -6.48 -1.95 -3.67
N ILE A 85 -7.68 -2.34 -4.11
CA ILE A 85 -8.84 -2.54 -3.22
C ILE A 85 -8.56 -3.61 -2.17
N GLY A 86 -8.02 -4.77 -2.58
CA GLY A 86 -7.66 -5.83 -1.63
C GLY A 86 -6.58 -5.39 -0.64
N PHE A 87 -5.58 -4.64 -1.12
CA PHE A 87 -4.50 -4.12 -0.29
C PHE A 87 -5.00 -3.10 0.75
N ILE A 88 -5.90 -2.20 0.37
CA ILE A 88 -6.52 -1.23 1.30
C ILE A 88 -7.29 -1.96 2.40
N TRP A 89 -8.05 -3.01 2.05
CA TRP A 89 -8.76 -3.84 3.03
C TRP A 89 -7.80 -4.54 3.99
N LEU A 90 -6.68 -5.07 3.50
CA LEU A 90 -5.63 -5.66 4.33
C LEU A 90 -5.05 -4.65 5.34
N LEU A 91 -4.67 -3.46 4.86
CA LEU A 91 -4.17 -2.39 5.73
C LEU A 91 -5.22 -1.95 6.76
N ASN A 92 -6.48 -1.91 6.38
CA ASN A 92 -7.58 -1.58 7.27
C ASN A 92 -7.76 -2.64 8.38
N ALA A 93 -7.68 -3.93 8.02
CA ALA A 93 -7.68 -5.04 8.98
C ALA A 93 -6.49 -4.96 9.96
N VAL A 94 -5.29 -4.66 9.47
CA VAL A 94 -4.12 -4.40 10.33
C VAL A 94 -4.39 -3.22 11.26
N GLY A 95 -4.99 -2.15 10.75
CA GLY A 95 -5.40 -1.00 11.56
C GLY A 95 -6.36 -1.38 12.69
N TYR A 96 -7.31 -2.28 12.46
CA TYR A 96 -8.18 -2.80 13.52
C TYR A 96 -7.42 -3.70 14.50
N LEU A 97 -6.52 -4.55 14.02
CA LEU A 97 -5.69 -5.41 14.87
C LEU A 97 -4.80 -4.59 15.81
N VAL A 98 -4.12 -3.57 15.30
CA VAL A 98 -3.31 -2.65 16.10
C VAL A 98 -4.18 -1.94 17.14
N SER A 99 -5.39 -1.53 16.77
CA SER A 99 -6.31 -0.87 17.70
C SER A 99 -6.80 -1.81 18.80
N TYR A 100 -7.10 -3.06 18.45
CA TYR A 100 -7.45 -4.09 19.42
C TYR A 100 -6.31 -4.33 20.42
N ILE A 101 -5.07 -4.45 19.93
CA ILE A 101 -3.88 -4.62 20.78
C ILE A 101 -3.68 -3.39 21.68
N ALA A 102 -3.86 -2.18 21.15
CA ALA A 102 -3.72 -0.94 21.92
C ALA A 102 -4.76 -0.84 23.05
N ILE A 103 -6.01 -1.25 22.79
CA ILE A 103 -7.06 -1.35 23.81
C ILE A 103 -6.67 -2.37 24.88
N ARG A 104 -6.19 -3.56 24.47
CA ARG A 104 -5.69 -4.61 25.37
C ARG A 104 -4.53 -4.14 26.26
N ARG A 105 -3.70 -3.20 25.78
CA ARG A 105 -2.53 -2.64 26.50
C ARG A 105 -2.85 -1.40 27.33
N GLY A 106 -4.11 -0.95 27.39
CA GLY A 106 -4.53 0.20 28.20
C GLY A 106 -4.46 1.56 27.51
N TYR A 107 -4.05 1.62 26.24
CA TYR A 107 -4.08 2.85 25.41
C TYR A 107 -5.47 3.10 24.79
N SER A 108 -6.52 2.51 25.36
CA SER A 108 -7.89 2.56 24.85
C SER A 108 -8.39 3.98 24.66
N LYS A 109 -8.00 4.92 25.54
CA LYS A 109 -8.44 6.31 25.46
C LYS A 109 -7.90 7.02 24.22
N ASP A 110 -6.63 6.84 23.88
CA ASP A 110 -6.04 7.53 22.72
C ASP A 110 -6.65 7.01 21.43
N VAL A 111 -6.67 5.68 21.25
CA VAL A 111 -7.16 5.08 20.00
C VAL A 111 -8.66 5.30 19.81
N LEU A 112 -9.45 5.23 20.89
CA LEU A 112 -10.88 5.49 20.83
C LEU A 112 -11.20 6.98 20.69
N THR A 113 -10.38 7.89 21.22
CA THR A 113 -10.57 9.34 21.04
C THR A 113 -10.35 9.73 19.58
N TYR A 114 -9.23 9.34 18.97
CA TYR A 114 -8.98 9.69 17.57
C TYR A 114 -10.01 9.07 16.61
N ARG A 115 -10.31 7.77 16.75
CA ARG A 115 -11.31 7.10 15.90
C ARG A 115 -12.73 7.58 16.19
N GLY A 116 -13.05 7.78 17.46
CA GLY A 116 -14.34 8.27 17.92
C GLY A 116 -14.63 9.68 17.41
N ILE A 117 -13.65 10.58 17.40
CA ILE A 117 -13.79 11.93 16.82
C ILE A 117 -14.09 11.83 15.31
N THR A 118 -13.34 11.02 14.56
CA THR A 118 -13.60 10.87 13.11
C THR A 118 -15.00 10.30 12.85
N ILE A 119 -15.41 9.27 13.59
CA ILE A 119 -16.74 8.67 13.46
C ILE A 119 -17.84 9.67 13.83
N ALA A 120 -17.67 10.41 14.94
CA ALA A 120 -18.62 11.41 15.38
C ALA A 120 -18.77 12.55 14.35
N THR A 121 -17.67 13.03 13.77
CA THR A 121 -17.68 14.04 12.71
C THR A 121 -18.40 13.54 11.47
N ILE A 122 -18.13 12.31 11.02
CA ILE A 122 -18.81 11.72 9.86
C ILE A 122 -20.31 11.61 10.12
N ILE A 123 -20.71 11.08 11.29
CA ILE A 123 -22.12 10.96 11.67
C ILE A 123 -22.78 12.34 11.73
N GLY A 124 -22.13 13.34 12.33
CA GLY A 124 -22.63 14.70 12.41
C GLY A 124 -22.85 15.34 11.03
N ILE A 125 -21.90 15.19 10.11
CA ILE A 125 -22.03 15.70 8.73
C ILE A 125 -23.19 14.98 8.01
N VAL A 126 -23.30 13.65 8.15
CA VAL A 126 -24.38 12.88 7.52
C VAL A 126 -25.75 13.31 8.06
N ILE A 127 -25.90 13.43 9.37
CA ILE A 127 -27.15 13.89 9.99
C ILE A 127 -27.47 15.32 9.55
N GLY A 128 -26.50 16.23 9.57
CA GLY A 128 -26.68 17.61 9.13
C GLY A 128 -27.09 17.73 7.66
N PHE A 129 -26.50 16.91 6.78
CA PHE A 129 -26.88 16.86 5.37
C PHE A 129 -28.31 16.35 5.17
N VAL A 130 -28.71 15.29 5.88
CA VAL A 130 -30.08 14.75 5.80
C VAL A 130 -31.10 15.78 6.28
N LEU A 131 -30.84 16.41 7.44
CA LEU A 131 -31.73 17.43 8.00
C LEU A 131 -31.83 18.67 7.10
N GLY A 132 -30.70 19.15 6.56
CA GLY A 132 -30.68 20.29 5.65
C GLY A 132 -31.29 20.02 4.27
N LYS A 133 -31.45 18.76 3.88
CA LYS A 133 -32.16 18.36 2.65
C LYS A 133 -33.68 18.26 2.86
N LEU A 134 -34.12 18.05 4.10
CA LEU A 134 -35.55 17.88 4.46
C LEU A 134 -36.23 19.21 4.81
N LEU A 135 -35.45 20.23 5.19
CA LEU A 135 -35.86 21.63 5.33
C LEU A 135 -35.83 22.34 3.98
#